data_AF-A0A399HRW4-F1
#
_entry.id   AF-A0A399HRW4-F1
#
_cell.length_a   1.000
_cell.length_b   1.000
_cell.length_c   1.000
_cell.angle_alpha   90.00
_cell.angle_beta   90.00
_cell.angle_gamma   90.00
#
_symmetry.space_group_name_H-M   'P 1'
#
loop_
_entity.id
_entity.type
_entity.pdbx_description
1 polymer ?
#
loop_
_entity_poly.entity_id
_entity_poly.type
_entity_poly.pdbx_seq_one_letter_code
_entity_poly.pdbx_strand_id
1 'polypeptide(L)'
;MKTSTILLTTTMCVLATATSLPSSETLATSDIWIGLNLNKCLVNAEVIPQANLEAQKVVAKEVIDAYNVWDIERILAYRTPDCKQQILPATLNRSPKSNDEYRAYFETIEPLYINFTATVFQETHDPEAHTCIIHARSTASTPIGSYGNEYALILTFTEDGTQVRQFDEFVDSAYTLEFGARLAAFLANGTSTDH
;
A
#
# COMPACT_ATOMS: atom_id res chain seq x y z
N MET A 1 36.62 45.59 -16.58
CA MET A 1 36.40 44.20 -16.10
C MET A 1 34.93 44.05 -15.69
N LYS A 2 34.33 42.89 -16.03
CA LYS A 2 32.96 42.41 -15.79
C LYS A 2 31.93 42.86 -16.84
N THR A 3 31.87 42.20 -18.00
CA THR A 3 31.29 40.87 -18.36
C THR A 3 29.78 40.97 -18.60
N SER A 4 29.41 41.01 -19.88
CA SER A 4 28.04 40.89 -20.37
C SER A 4 27.78 39.44 -20.77
N THR A 5 26.73 38.86 -20.20
CA THR A 5 26.26 37.49 -20.47
C THR A 5 25.55 37.45 -21.83
N ILE A 6 26.01 36.58 -22.74
CA ILE A 6 25.30 36.23 -23.98
C ILE A 6 24.83 34.79 -23.85
N LEU A 7 23.51 34.60 -24.00
CA LEU A 7 22.83 33.31 -23.99
C LEU A 7 22.96 32.67 -25.39
N LEU A 8 23.65 31.54 -25.51
CA LEU A 8 23.67 30.73 -26.73
C LEU A 8 22.73 29.52 -26.57
N THR A 9 21.56 29.59 -27.20
CA THR A 9 20.68 28.44 -27.44
C THR A 9 21.27 27.61 -28.57
N THR A 10 21.72 26.39 -28.27
CA THR A 10 22.23 25.46 -29.29
C THR A 10 21.14 24.45 -29.64
N THR A 11 20.56 24.60 -30.83
CA THR A 11 19.65 23.64 -31.45
C THR A 11 20.46 22.43 -31.90
N MET A 12 20.22 21.26 -31.29
CA MET A 12 20.87 20.01 -31.70
C MET A 12 20.03 19.35 -32.81
N CYS A 13 20.51 19.43 -34.05
CA CYS A 13 19.94 18.75 -35.21
C CYS A 13 20.48 17.30 -35.23
N VAL A 14 19.60 16.31 -35.09
CA VAL A 14 19.97 14.89 -35.29
C VAL A 14 19.89 14.60 -36.79
N LEU A 15 21.04 14.47 -37.46
CA LEU A 15 21.11 13.90 -38.80
C LEU A 15 21.04 12.38 -38.70
N ALA A 16 19.95 11.79 -39.20
CA ALA A 16 19.88 10.36 -39.47
C ALA A 16 20.60 10.05 -40.78
N THR A 17 21.74 9.37 -40.71
CA THR A 17 22.41 8.81 -41.89
C THR A 17 21.65 7.57 -42.34
N ALA A 18 20.96 7.64 -43.48
CA ALA A 18 20.32 6.48 -44.10
C ALA A 18 21.40 5.56 -44.69
N THR A 19 21.68 4.44 -44.03
CA THR A 19 22.40 3.31 -44.64
C THR A 19 21.37 2.39 -45.29
N SER A 20 21.54 2.13 -46.58
CA SER A 20 20.69 1.23 -47.37
C SER A 20 20.66 -0.19 -46.80
N LEU A 21 19.45 -0.71 -46.53
CA LEU A 21 19.23 -2.10 -46.16
C LEU A 21 19.35 -3.04 -47.37
N PRO A 22 19.85 -4.27 -47.20
CA PRO A 22 19.75 -5.31 -48.22
C PRO A 22 18.29 -5.76 -48.36
N SER A 23 17.95 -6.16 -49.57
CA SER A 23 16.62 -6.56 -50.01
C SER A 23 16.16 -7.92 -49.48
N SER A 24 14.85 -7.97 -49.22
CA SER A 24 13.96 -9.13 -49.28
C SER A 24 13.82 -10.00 -48.02
N GLU A 25 12.96 -9.55 -47.11
CA GLU A 25 11.97 -10.44 -46.48
C GLU A 25 10.59 -9.78 -46.60
N THR A 26 9.60 -10.54 -47.07
CA THR A 26 8.24 -10.09 -47.31
C THR A 26 7.52 -9.79 -45.98
N LEU A 27 7.51 -8.53 -45.59
CA LEU A 27 6.71 -8.03 -44.47
C LEU A 27 5.23 -7.94 -44.88
N ALA A 28 4.35 -8.56 -44.08
CA ALA A 28 2.91 -8.40 -44.22
C ALA A 28 2.52 -6.93 -44.01
N THR A 29 1.66 -6.42 -44.88
CA THR A 29 1.28 -5.01 -44.98
C THR A 29 0.49 -4.47 -43.79
N SER A 30 0.09 -5.32 -42.84
CA SER A 30 -0.61 -4.92 -41.62
C SER A 30 0.29 -4.26 -40.57
N ASP A 31 1.61 -4.41 -40.68
CA ASP A 31 2.52 -4.12 -39.56
C ASP A 31 3.32 -2.81 -39.74
N ILE A 32 2.89 -1.95 -40.67
CA ILE A 32 3.56 -0.68 -40.98
C ILE A 32 2.57 0.48 -40.85
N TRP A 33 2.56 1.11 -39.67
CA TRP A 33 2.07 2.47 -39.50
C TRP A 33 3.25 3.39 -39.19
N ILE A 34 3.53 4.33 -40.10
CA ILE A 34 4.52 5.41 -39.94
C ILE A 34 5.97 4.91 -39.73
N GLY A 35 6.42 3.90 -40.48
CA GLY A 35 7.85 3.53 -40.55
C GLY A 35 8.49 3.04 -39.23
N LEU A 36 7.68 2.80 -38.19
CA LEU A 36 8.12 2.22 -36.94
C LEU A 36 7.76 0.73 -36.96
N ASN A 37 8.79 -0.12 -36.88
CA ASN A 37 8.60 -1.56 -36.69
C ASN A 37 8.13 -1.79 -35.25
N LEU A 38 6.85 -2.11 -35.07
CA LEU A 38 6.24 -2.33 -33.75
C LEU A 38 6.94 -3.45 -32.96
N ASN A 39 7.51 -4.45 -33.63
CA ASN A 39 8.25 -5.53 -32.97
C ASN A 39 9.59 -5.05 -32.38
N LYS A 40 10.17 -3.93 -32.86
CA LYS A 40 11.32 -3.29 -32.23
C LYS A 40 10.96 -2.44 -31.01
N CYS A 41 9.69 -2.05 -30.84
CA CYS A 41 9.22 -1.40 -29.62
C CYS A 41 8.87 -2.42 -28.52
N LEU A 42 8.61 -3.67 -28.89
CA LEU A 42 8.16 -4.73 -27.98
C LEU A 42 9.31 -5.55 -27.35
N VAL A 43 10.55 -5.36 -27.80
CA VAL A 43 11.74 -5.94 -27.15
C VAL A 43 12.09 -5.16 -25.89
N ASN A 44 11.24 -5.30 -24.87
CA ASN A 44 11.45 -5.04 -23.44
C ASN A 44 10.12 -5.10 -22.64
N ALA A 45 9.01 -5.53 -23.25
CA ALA A 45 7.68 -5.53 -22.61
C ALA A 45 7.44 -6.68 -21.59
N GLU A 46 8.48 -7.38 -21.17
CA GLU A 46 8.40 -8.35 -20.07
C GLU A 46 8.98 -7.70 -18.81
N VAL A 47 8.32 -6.64 -18.35
CA VAL A 47 8.63 -6.01 -17.07
C VAL A 47 7.51 -6.44 -16.10
N ILE A 48 7.91 -6.84 -14.91
CA ILE A 48 7.08 -7.32 -13.78
C ILE A 48 5.95 -6.35 -13.28
N PRO A 49 5.83 -5.04 -13.65
CA PRO A 49 4.81 -4.12 -13.14
C PRO A 49 3.33 -4.45 -13.35
N GLN A 50 2.95 -5.24 -14.34
CA GLN A 50 1.52 -5.55 -14.53
C GLN A 50 1.09 -6.73 -13.66
N ALA A 51 1.92 -7.75 -13.56
CA ALA A 51 1.64 -8.94 -12.76
C ALA A 51 1.67 -8.61 -11.26
N ASN A 52 2.62 -7.80 -10.82
CA ASN A 52 2.70 -7.39 -9.43
C ASN A 52 1.58 -6.42 -9.04
N LEU A 53 1.13 -5.52 -9.94
CA LEU A 53 0.03 -4.59 -9.66
C LEU A 53 -1.28 -5.33 -9.37
N GLU A 54 -1.61 -6.31 -10.20
CA GLU A 54 -2.84 -7.09 -9.98
C GLU A 54 -2.73 -7.93 -8.70
N ALA A 55 -1.56 -8.50 -8.40
CA ALA A 55 -1.33 -9.17 -7.12
C ALA A 55 -1.48 -8.21 -5.92
N GLN A 56 -0.90 -7.01 -5.99
CA GLN A 56 -1.02 -5.98 -4.93
C GLN A 56 -2.47 -5.61 -4.66
N LYS A 57 -3.29 -5.39 -5.71
CA LYS A 57 -4.73 -5.11 -5.56
C LYS A 57 -5.48 -6.25 -4.90
N VAL A 58 -5.19 -7.49 -5.30
CA VAL A 58 -5.80 -8.68 -4.68
C VAL A 58 -5.44 -8.73 -3.21
N VAL A 59 -4.15 -8.62 -2.86
CA VAL A 59 -3.69 -8.67 -1.46
C VAL A 59 -4.25 -7.51 -0.64
N ALA A 60 -4.25 -6.29 -1.17
CA ALA A 60 -4.83 -5.11 -0.50
C ALA A 60 -6.31 -5.34 -0.16
N LYS A 61 -7.08 -5.89 -1.11
CA LYS A 61 -8.48 -6.25 -0.89
C LYS A 61 -8.62 -7.32 0.19
N GLU A 62 -7.83 -8.39 0.12
CA GLU A 62 -7.88 -9.48 1.11
C GLU A 62 -7.52 -8.99 2.52
N VAL A 63 -6.58 -8.05 2.65
CA VAL A 63 -6.27 -7.39 3.92
C VAL A 63 -7.50 -6.68 4.48
N ILE A 64 -8.19 -5.86 3.68
CA ILE A 64 -9.41 -5.15 4.12
C ILE A 64 -10.53 -6.14 4.45
N ASP A 65 -10.74 -7.17 3.62
CA ASP A 65 -11.74 -8.21 3.86
C ASP A 65 -11.45 -8.98 5.16
N ALA A 66 -10.18 -9.28 5.44
CA ALA A 66 -9.74 -9.92 6.67
C ALA A 66 -10.08 -9.10 7.92
N TYR A 67 -9.88 -7.77 7.86
CA TYR A 67 -10.33 -6.87 8.93
C TYR A 67 -11.86 -6.82 9.03
N ASN A 68 -12.60 -6.85 7.92
CA ASN A 68 -14.06 -6.83 7.93
C ASN A 68 -14.70 -8.11 8.49
N VAL A 69 -14.01 -9.25 8.44
CA VAL A 69 -14.42 -10.47 9.15
C VAL A 69 -13.83 -10.56 10.56
N TRP A 70 -12.91 -9.65 10.89
CA TRP A 70 -12.30 -9.48 12.21
C TRP A 70 -11.62 -10.77 12.73
N ASP A 71 -10.81 -11.40 11.87
CA ASP A 71 -10.16 -12.70 12.13
C ASP A 71 -8.63 -12.58 12.05
N ILE A 72 -7.93 -12.93 13.13
CA ILE A 72 -6.48 -12.74 13.23
C ILE A 72 -5.69 -13.61 12.25
N GLU A 73 -6.12 -14.84 11.96
CA GLU A 73 -5.43 -15.71 11.01
C GLU A 73 -5.50 -15.13 9.61
N ARG A 74 -6.68 -14.59 9.23
CA ARG A 74 -6.86 -13.94 7.94
C ARG A 74 -6.08 -12.63 7.84
N ILE A 75 -6.03 -11.83 8.92
CA ILE A 75 -5.29 -10.56 8.94
C ILE A 75 -3.79 -10.79 8.74
N LEU A 76 -3.26 -11.92 9.24
CA LEU A 76 -1.85 -12.27 9.14
C LEU A 76 -1.51 -13.10 7.90
N ALA A 77 -2.49 -13.70 7.22
CA ALA A 77 -2.28 -14.67 6.13
C ALA A 77 -1.41 -14.15 4.98
N TYR A 78 -1.47 -12.85 4.69
CA TYR A 78 -0.74 -12.24 3.57
C TYR A 78 0.52 -11.49 4.01
N ARG A 79 0.94 -11.59 5.27
CA ARG A 79 2.15 -10.92 5.74
C ARG A 79 3.37 -11.79 5.53
N THR A 80 4.51 -11.18 5.18
CA THR A 80 5.79 -11.88 5.25
C THR A 80 6.10 -12.25 6.72
N PRO A 81 6.90 -13.30 7.00
CA PRO A 81 7.23 -13.70 8.37
C PRO A 81 7.87 -12.58 9.21
N ASP A 82 8.61 -11.68 8.58
CA ASP A 82 9.31 -10.56 9.18
C ASP A 82 8.54 -9.23 9.14
N CYS A 83 7.31 -9.25 8.62
CA CYS A 83 6.46 -8.06 8.51
C CYS A 83 6.29 -7.35 9.85
N LYS A 84 6.35 -6.02 9.80
CA LYS A 84 6.10 -5.15 10.95
C LYS A 84 4.88 -4.29 10.71
N GLN A 85 4.10 -4.11 11.77
CA GLN A 85 3.00 -3.16 11.82
C GLN A 85 3.36 -1.96 12.68
N GLN A 86 3.30 -0.77 12.11
CA GLN A 86 3.67 0.49 12.77
C GLN A 86 2.48 1.44 12.80
N ILE A 87 2.12 1.92 14.00
CA ILE A 87 1.14 2.98 14.16
C ILE A 87 1.82 4.34 14.03
N LEU A 88 1.31 5.16 13.13
CA LEU A 88 1.68 6.54 12.88
C LEU A 88 0.51 7.47 13.27
N PRO A 89 0.75 8.77 13.52
CA PRO A 89 2.03 9.50 13.46
C PRO A 89 3.02 9.10 14.57
N ALA A 90 4.31 9.37 14.35
CA ALA A 90 5.39 9.08 15.31
C ALA A 90 5.18 9.74 16.69
N THR A 91 4.38 10.82 16.75
CA THR A 91 3.99 11.49 18.00
C THR A 91 3.17 10.59 18.94
N LEU A 92 2.54 9.52 18.44
CA LEU A 92 1.87 8.51 19.26
C LEU A 92 2.86 7.58 20.00
N ASN A 93 4.16 7.64 19.66
CA ASN A 93 5.25 6.89 20.30
C ASN A 93 4.95 5.39 20.46
N ARG A 94 4.39 4.78 19.40
CA ARG A 94 4.11 3.34 19.35
C ARG A 94 5.27 2.63 18.67
N SER A 95 5.83 1.62 19.33
CA SER A 95 6.83 0.77 18.71
C SER A 95 6.20 -0.12 17.63
N PRO A 96 6.92 -0.45 16.55
CA PRO A 96 6.44 -1.40 15.57
C PRO A 96 6.26 -2.78 16.21
N LYS A 97 5.23 -3.51 15.79
CA LYS A 97 4.91 -4.88 16.24
C LYS A 97 5.29 -5.89 15.17
N SER A 98 5.91 -7.00 15.56
CA SER A 98 5.97 -8.22 14.75
C SER A 98 4.57 -8.83 14.56
N ASN A 99 4.47 -9.84 13.69
CA ASN A 99 3.25 -10.63 13.56
C ASN A 99 2.82 -11.26 14.90
N ASP A 100 3.76 -11.82 15.69
CA ASP A 100 3.46 -12.41 16.99
C ASP A 100 3.02 -11.37 18.02
N GLU A 101 3.69 -10.22 18.07
CA GLU A 101 3.33 -9.12 18.97
C GLU A 101 2.00 -8.48 18.59
N TYR A 102 1.68 -8.44 17.30
CA TYR A 102 0.40 -7.97 16.79
C TYR A 102 -0.72 -8.96 17.10
N ARG A 103 -0.49 -10.27 16.91
CA ARG A 103 -1.43 -11.32 17.30
C ARG A 103 -1.79 -11.24 18.77
N ALA A 104 -0.78 -11.22 19.64
CA ALA A 104 -0.99 -11.12 21.08
C ALA A 104 -1.74 -9.84 21.46
N TYR A 105 -1.48 -8.72 20.78
CA TYR A 105 -2.24 -7.48 20.97
C TYR A 105 -3.69 -7.63 20.48
N PHE A 106 -3.89 -8.16 19.27
CA PHE A 106 -5.22 -8.30 18.67
C PHE A 106 -6.12 -9.20 19.53
N GLU A 107 -5.62 -10.33 20.01
CA GLU A 107 -6.37 -11.24 20.91
C GLU A 107 -6.89 -10.55 22.18
N THR A 108 -6.21 -9.50 22.67
CA THR A 108 -6.69 -8.72 23.82
C THR A 108 -7.84 -7.76 23.50
N ILE A 109 -7.91 -7.28 22.25
CA ILE A 109 -8.89 -6.28 21.84
C ILE A 109 -10.04 -6.87 21.02
N GLU A 110 -9.80 -7.95 20.27
CA GLU A 110 -10.78 -8.63 19.42
C GLU A 110 -12.15 -8.81 20.08
N PRO A 111 -12.27 -9.36 21.31
CA PRO A 111 -13.57 -9.58 21.95
C PRO A 111 -14.30 -8.28 22.36
N LEU A 112 -13.60 -7.13 22.36
CA LEU A 112 -14.16 -5.83 22.72
C LEU A 112 -14.81 -5.11 21.52
N TYR A 113 -14.61 -5.59 20.30
CA TYR A 113 -15.11 -4.97 19.08
C TYR A 113 -16.12 -5.88 18.40
N ILE A 114 -17.37 -5.44 18.35
CA ILE A 114 -18.49 -6.17 17.74
C ILE A 114 -18.85 -5.49 16.43
N ASN A 115 -19.04 -6.28 15.38
CA ASN A 115 -19.35 -5.81 14.02
C ASN A 115 -18.33 -4.77 13.53
N PHE A 116 -17.05 -5.09 13.65
CA PHE A 116 -16.00 -4.23 13.09
C PHE A 116 -16.17 -4.16 11.57
N THR A 117 -16.03 -2.96 10.99
CA THR A 117 -16.06 -2.76 9.55
C THR A 117 -15.08 -1.67 9.15
N ALA A 118 -14.19 -1.97 8.23
CA ALA A 118 -13.34 -1.03 7.50
C ALA A 118 -13.99 -0.69 6.15
N THR A 119 -14.36 0.58 5.97
CA THR A 119 -14.87 1.14 4.72
C THR A 119 -13.76 1.88 4.00
N VAL A 120 -13.44 1.48 2.78
CA VAL A 120 -12.45 2.14 1.92
C VAL A 120 -13.09 3.31 1.17
N PHE A 121 -12.45 4.48 1.23
CA PHE A 121 -12.85 5.67 0.46
C PHE A 121 -12.01 5.83 -0.80
N GLN A 122 -10.70 5.59 -0.70
CA GLN A 122 -9.77 5.68 -1.81
C GLN A 122 -8.65 4.67 -1.63
N GLU A 123 -8.17 4.14 -2.74
CA GLU A 123 -7.03 3.24 -2.82
C GLU A 123 -6.15 3.66 -4.00
N THR A 124 -4.84 3.70 -3.80
CA THR A 124 -3.87 4.08 -4.84
C THR A 124 -2.66 3.17 -4.75
N HIS A 125 -2.21 2.67 -5.90
CA HIS A 125 -1.09 1.74 -6.02
C HIS A 125 0.08 2.37 -6.78
N ASP A 126 1.28 2.09 -6.31
CA ASP A 126 2.54 2.32 -7.01
C ASP A 126 3.24 0.96 -7.20
N PRO A 127 3.07 0.32 -8.36
CA PRO A 127 3.61 -1.01 -8.61
C PRO A 127 5.13 -1.03 -8.78
N GLU A 128 5.76 0.10 -9.11
CA GLU A 128 7.22 0.23 -9.20
C GLU A 128 7.83 0.32 -7.79
N ALA A 129 7.19 1.06 -6.88
CA ALA A 129 7.61 1.13 -5.48
C ALA A 129 7.15 -0.07 -4.64
N HIS A 130 6.29 -0.93 -5.18
CA HIS A 130 5.61 -2.02 -4.48
C HIS A 130 4.86 -1.53 -3.24
N THR A 131 4.05 -0.48 -3.40
CA THR A 131 3.28 0.11 -2.30
C THR A 131 1.85 0.43 -2.71
N CYS A 132 0.95 0.44 -1.73
CA CYS A 132 -0.34 1.07 -1.88
C CYS A 132 -0.69 1.92 -0.65
N ILE A 133 -1.53 2.93 -0.86
CA ILE A 133 -2.12 3.73 0.21
C ILE A 133 -3.64 3.60 0.11
N ILE A 134 -4.26 3.28 1.24
CA ILE A 134 -5.70 3.08 1.39
C ILE A 134 -6.20 4.11 2.41
N HIS A 135 -7.05 5.02 1.98
CA HIS A 135 -7.82 5.88 2.87
C HIS A 135 -9.09 5.14 3.30
N ALA A 136 -9.25 4.89 4.59
CA ALA A 136 -10.34 4.12 5.12
C ALA A 136 -10.86 4.67 6.45
N ARG A 137 -12.10 4.32 6.78
CA ARG A 137 -12.71 4.52 8.10
C ARG A 137 -13.13 3.19 8.67
N SER A 138 -12.80 2.94 9.94
CA SER A 138 -13.31 1.80 10.67
C SER A 138 -14.46 2.20 11.60
N THR A 139 -15.37 1.28 11.85
CA THR A 139 -16.42 1.40 12.86
C THR A 139 -16.61 0.08 13.60
N ALA A 140 -17.06 0.13 14.85
CA ALA A 140 -17.49 -1.04 15.62
C ALA A 140 -18.39 -0.63 16.79
N SER A 141 -19.04 -1.60 17.43
CA SER A 141 -19.65 -1.43 18.74
C SER A 141 -18.72 -1.98 19.83
N THR A 142 -18.54 -1.24 20.93
CA THR A 142 -17.66 -1.65 22.03
C THR A 142 -18.35 -1.45 23.40
N PRO A 143 -17.84 -2.04 24.49
CA PRO A 143 -18.39 -1.84 25.83
C PRO A 143 -18.44 -0.37 26.31
N ILE A 144 -17.62 0.50 25.71
CA ILE A 144 -17.56 1.93 26.03
C ILE A 144 -18.30 2.82 25.03
N GLY A 145 -19.10 2.22 24.14
CA GLY A 145 -19.87 2.89 23.11
C GLY A 145 -19.37 2.61 21.69
N SER A 146 -19.84 3.40 20.72
CA SER A 146 -19.44 3.25 19.31
C SER A 146 -17.98 3.64 19.10
N TYR A 147 -17.26 2.76 18.40
CA TYR A 147 -15.94 3.03 17.86
C TYR A 147 -16.05 3.57 16.43
N GLY A 148 -15.22 4.55 16.09
CA GLY A 148 -15.16 5.11 14.75
C GLY A 148 -13.88 5.91 14.53
N ASN A 149 -12.93 5.36 13.77
CA ASN A 149 -11.63 5.98 13.54
C ASN A 149 -11.32 6.07 12.04
N GLU A 150 -10.37 6.92 11.65
CA GLU A 150 -9.97 7.18 10.26
C GLU A 150 -8.47 6.91 10.07
N TYR A 151 -8.11 6.41 8.87
CA TYR A 151 -6.80 5.87 8.58
C TYR A 151 -6.34 6.22 7.17
N ALA A 152 -5.03 6.44 7.03
CA ALA A 152 -4.30 6.08 5.82
C ALA A 152 -3.47 4.82 6.13
N LEU A 153 -3.87 3.69 5.55
CA LEU A 153 -3.14 2.43 5.61
C LEU A 153 -2.13 2.42 4.47
N ILE A 154 -0.86 2.16 4.76
CA ILE A 154 0.22 2.12 3.80
C ILE A 154 0.78 0.70 3.81
N LEU A 155 0.52 -0.02 2.74
CA LEU A 155 1.00 -1.39 2.57
C LEU A 155 2.21 -1.36 1.67
N THR A 156 3.29 -1.97 2.12
CA THR A 156 4.46 -2.24 1.28
C THR A 156 4.51 -3.73 1.00
N PHE A 157 4.64 -4.09 -0.27
CA PHE A 157 4.56 -5.48 -0.74
C PHE A 157 5.94 -6.07 -1.05
N THR A 158 5.96 -7.39 -1.26
CA THR A 158 7.03 -8.11 -1.95
C THR A 158 7.08 -7.73 -3.42
N GLU A 159 8.20 -8.04 -4.10
CA GLU A 159 8.44 -7.67 -5.51
C GLU A 159 7.34 -8.20 -6.46
N ASP A 160 6.87 -9.43 -6.19
CA ASP A 160 5.79 -10.10 -6.91
C ASP A 160 4.38 -9.63 -6.51
N GLY A 161 4.27 -8.78 -5.48
CA GLY A 161 3.01 -8.23 -4.99
C GLY A 161 2.14 -9.19 -4.17
N THR A 162 2.62 -10.40 -3.86
CA THR A 162 1.78 -11.46 -3.26
C THR A 162 1.72 -11.43 -1.73
N GLN A 163 2.62 -10.68 -1.07
CA GLN A 163 2.65 -10.54 0.39
C GLN A 163 2.98 -9.10 0.83
N VAL A 164 2.57 -8.74 2.04
CA VAL A 164 2.86 -7.46 2.71
C VAL A 164 4.08 -7.60 3.62
N ARG A 165 5.13 -6.82 3.36
CA ARG A 165 6.37 -6.76 4.15
C ARG A 165 6.40 -5.66 5.20
N GLN A 166 5.58 -4.62 5.05
CA GLN A 166 5.42 -3.55 6.02
C GLN A 166 3.98 -3.04 5.99
N PHE A 167 3.41 -2.84 7.16
CA PHE A 167 2.07 -2.29 7.34
C PHE A 167 2.16 -1.05 8.23
N ASP A 168 2.09 0.14 7.63
CA ASP A 168 2.00 1.38 8.40
C ASP A 168 0.56 1.88 8.46
N GLU A 169 0.12 2.33 9.62
CA GLU A 169 -1.23 2.88 9.84
C GLU A 169 -1.11 4.31 10.34
N PHE A 170 -1.39 5.29 9.49
CA PHE A 170 -1.57 6.66 9.95
C PHE A 170 -3.00 6.83 10.45
N VAL A 171 -3.17 6.92 11.77
CA VAL A 171 -4.49 7.01 12.40
C VAL A 171 -4.87 8.45 12.74
N ASP A 172 -6.16 8.73 12.91
CA ASP A 172 -6.58 9.90 13.68
C ASP A 172 -6.10 9.74 15.14
N SER A 173 -4.98 10.40 15.40
CA SER A 173 -4.29 10.36 16.68
C SER A 173 -5.11 10.95 17.84
N ALA A 174 -5.93 11.97 17.59
CA ALA A 174 -6.74 12.60 18.63
C ALA A 174 -7.81 11.62 19.12
N TYR A 175 -8.54 11.03 18.17
CA TYR A 175 -9.53 10.01 18.47
C TYR A 175 -8.90 8.78 19.14
N THR A 176 -7.77 8.30 18.61
CA THR A 176 -7.07 7.11 19.10
C THR A 176 -6.64 7.27 20.57
N LEU A 177 -6.14 8.44 20.95
CA LEU A 177 -5.73 8.73 22.33
C LEU A 177 -6.95 8.81 23.27
N GLU A 178 -8.00 9.52 22.87
CA GLU A 178 -9.21 9.65 23.68
C GLU A 178 -9.88 8.29 23.90
N PHE A 179 -10.12 7.54 22.82
CA PHE A 179 -10.75 6.23 22.88
C PHE A 179 -9.90 5.23 23.68
N GLY A 180 -8.59 5.21 23.45
CA GLY A 180 -7.67 4.34 24.17
C GLY A 180 -7.67 4.60 25.68
N ALA A 181 -7.70 5.87 26.11
CA ALA A 181 -7.77 6.22 27.53
C ALA A 181 -9.09 5.75 28.17
N ARG A 182 -10.22 5.94 27.48
CA ARG A 182 -11.53 5.47 27.95
C ARG A 182 -11.60 3.94 28.04
N LEU A 183 -11.05 3.24 27.06
CA LEU A 183 -11.05 1.77 27.05
C LEU A 183 -10.17 1.22 28.19
N ALA A 184 -8.99 1.81 28.40
CA ALA A 184 -8.13 1.43 29.51
C ALA A 184 -8.80 1.64 30.88
N ALA A 185 -9.52 2.75 31.06
CA ALA A 185 -10.29 3.00 32.28
C ALA A 185 -11.42 1.98 32.50
N PHE A 186 -12.13 1.58 31.44
CA PHE A 186 -13.14 0.53 31.51
C PHE A 186 -12.55 -0.82 31.94
N LEU A 187 -11.43 -1.22 31.33
CA LEU A 187 -10.75 -2.48 31.66
C LEU A 187 -10.22 -2.50 33.09
N ALA A 188 -9.70 -1.38 33.59
CA ALA A 188 -9.23 -1.27 34.98
C ALA A 188 -10.38 -1.37 36.01
N ASN A 189 -11.58 -0.90 35.66
CA ASN A 189 -12.73 -0.96 36.56
C ASN A 189 -13.40 -2.34 36.56
N GLY A 190 -13.45 -3.02 35.40
CA GLY A 190 -14.03 -4.35 35.25
C GLY A 190 -13.26 -5.48 35.94
N THR A 191 -12.00 -5.26 36.31
CA THR A 191 -11.18 -6.22 37.07
C THR A 191 -11.31 -6.06 38.59
N SER A 192 -12.09 -5.08 39.07
CA SER A 192 -12.21 -4.76 40.52
C SER A 192 -13.41 -5.39 41.25
N THR A 193 -14.25 -6.18 40.58
CA THR A 193 -15.48 -6.74 41.18
C THR A 193 -15.37 -8.15 41.76
N ASP A 194 -14.17 -8.72 41.88
CA ASP A 194 -13.93 -10.00 42.57
C ASP A 194 -13.25 -9.80 43.93
N HIS A 195 -13.93 -9.16 44.89
CA HIS A 195 -13.60 -9.20 46.33
C HIS A 195 -14.86 -9.24 47.19
#